data_AF-A0A960XAF5-F1
#
_entry.id   AF-A0A960XAF5-F1
#
_cell.length_a   1.000
_cell.length_b   1.000
_cell.length_c   1.000
_cell.angle_alpha   90.00
_cell.angle_beta   90.00
_cell.angle_gamma   90.00
#
_symmetry.space_group_name_H-M   'P 1'
#
loop_
_entity.id
_entity.type
_entity.pdbx_description
1 polymer ?
#
loop_
_entity_poly.entity_id
_entity_poly.type
_entity_poly.pdbx_seq_one_letter_code
_entity_poly.pdbx_strand_id
1 'polypeptide(L)'
;AGFKTFARPNGLPQTYRVSISKKHGGMVYRHPTNPHIKFRVSPGNPNSINPAQRTPYVIHQTPKGRLDKNGKICKKNDPEIHIPIAEYDFIKLTKILPLDE
;
A
#
# COMPACT_ATOMS: atom_id res chain seq x y z
N ALA A 1 19.09 4.41 -16.38
CA ALA A 1 18.42 3.24 -15.77
C ALA A 1 17.09 3.70 -15.19
N GLY A 2 15.96 3.31 -15.80
CA GLY A 2 14.63 3.66 -15.30
C GLY A 2 14.32 2.84 -14.05
N PHE A 3 13.76 3.47 -13.01
CA PHE A 3 13.23 2.72 -11.87
C PHE A 3 12.16 1.76 -12.39
N LYS A 4 12.29 0.46 -12.11
CA LYS A 4 11.23 -0.51 -12.39
C LYS A 4 10.03 -0.14 -11.51
N THR A 5 9.12 0.64 -12.07
CA THR A 5 7.87 1.01 -11.41
C THR A 5 6.85 -0.12 -11.54
N PHE A 6 5.93 -0.20 -10.59
CA PHE A 6 4.79 -1.10 -10.65
C PHE A 6 3.72 -0.51 -11.60
N ALA A 7 3.00 -1.36 -12.32
CA ALA A 7 1.79 -0.90 -12.98
C ALA A 7 0.80 -0.36 -11.92
N ARG A 8 -0.05 0.59 -12.30
CA ARG A 8 -1.14 1.01 -11.43
C ARG A 8 -2.01 -0.21 -11.13
N PRO A 9 -2.27 -0.55 -9.86
CA PRO A 9 -3.09 -1.70 -9.52
C PRO A 9 -4.53 -1.53 -10.04
N ASN A 10 -5.10 -2.61 -10.58
CA ASN A 10 -6.50 -2.64 -10.99
C ASN A 10 -7.41 -2.41 -9.77
N GLY A 11 -8.47 -1.62 -9.95
CA GLY A 11 -9.42 -1.30 -8.87
C GLY A 11 -9.09 -0.08 -8.03
N LEU A 12 -7.93 0.56 -8.23
CA LEU A 12 -7.63 1.85 -7.58
C LEU A 12 -8.21 3.02 -8.41
N PRO A 13 -9.12 3.86 -7.85
CA PRO A 13 -9.70 4.99 -8.58
C PRO A 13 -8.63 5.89 -9.19
N GLN A 14 -8.81 6.36 -10.43
CA GLN A 14 -7.80 7.13 -11.16
C GLN A 14 -7.46 8.47 -10.49
N THR A 15 -8.36 8.96 -9.65
CA THR A 15 -8.23 10.18 -8.83
C THR A 15 -7.06 10.13 -7.83
N TYR A 16 -6.57 8.95 -7.46
CA TYR A 16 -5.38 8.83 -6.61
C TYR A 16 -4.14 9.37 -7.32
N ARG A 17 -3.44 10.27 -6.62
CA ARG A 17 -2.19 10.89 -7.08
C ARG A 17 -1.03 9.91 -6.88
N VAL A 18 -0.30 9.63 -7.95
CA VAL A 18 0.82 8.67 -7.96
C VAL A 18 2.15 9.42 -7.80
N SER A 19 3.05 8.90 -6.99
CA SER A 19 4.41 9.41 -6.84
C SER A 19 5.40 8.30 -6.53
N ILE A 20 6.66 8.47 -6.94
CA ILE A 20 7.73 7.54 -6.58
C ILE A 20 8.16 7.81 -5.13
N SER A 21 8.32 6.74 -4.36
CA SER A 21 8.83 6.77 -3.00
C SER A 21 10.33 7.05 -3.02
N LYS A 22 10.77 8.04 -2.25
CA LYS A 22 12.19 8.28 -1.98
C LYS A 22 12.89 7.08 -1.32
N LYS A 23 12.13 6.16 -0.69
CA LYS A 23 12.65 4.94 -0.05
C LYS A 23 12.46 3.74 -0.97
N HIS A 24 13.56 3.09 -1.34
CA HIS A 24 13.60 1.77 -1.98
C HIS A 24 12.68 1.59 -3.21
N GLY A 25 12.46 2.66 -4.00
CA GLY A 25 11.78 2.56 -5.29
C GLY A 25 10.30 2.16 -5.25
N GLY A 26 9.63 2.24 -4.10
CA GLY A 26 8.19 1.96 -4.01
C GLY A 26 7.33 3.01 -4.72
N MET A 27 6.11 2.68 -5.11
CA MET A 27 5.12 3.63 -5.62
C MET A 27 4.11 3.99 -4.55
N VAL A 28 3.85 5.28 -4.39
CA VAL A 28 2.88 5.81 -3.43
C VAL A 28 1.69 6.39 -4.17
N TYR A 29 0.52 5.90 -3.80
CA TYR A 29 -0.78 6.37 -4.27
C TYR A 29 -1.47 7.09 -3.10
N ARG A 30 -1.69 8.39 -3.22
CA ARG A 30 -2.35 9.20 -2.17
C ARG A 30 -3.77 9.56 -2.59
N HIS A 31 -4.72 9.51 -1.65
CA HIS A 31 -6.07 10.01 -1.88
C HIS A 31 -6.01 11.49 -2.27
N PRO A 32 -6.83 11.97 -3.23
CA PRO A 32 -6.75 13.33 -3.74
C PRO A 32 -7.03 14.40 -2.67
N THR A 33 -7.93 14.11 -1.72
CA THR A 33 -8.39 15.05 -0.68
C THR A 33 -7.87 14.73 0.71
N ASN A 34 -7.59 13.45 1.00
CA ASN A 34 -7.26 12.99 2.35
C ASN A 34 -5.82 12.45 2.41
N PRO A 35 -4.83 13.25 2.83
CA PRO A 35 -3.42 12.84 2.83
C PRO A 35 -3.10 11.68 3.79
N HIS A 36 -4.02 11.38 4.73
CA HIS A 36 -3.88 10.25 5.66
C HIS A 36 -4.27 8.91 5.02
N ILE A 37 -4.97 8.94 3.88
CA ILE A 37 -5.29 7.75 3.08
C ILE A 37 -4.26 7.60 1.97
N LYS A 38 -3.47 6.53 2.02
CA LYS A 38 -2.50 6.21 0.97
C LYS A 38 -2.13 4.74 0.92
N PHE A 39 -1.76 4.29 -0.27
CA PHE A 39 -1.17 2.98 -0.53
C PHE A 39 0.28 3.16 -0.92
N ARG A 40 1.15 2.27 -0.45
CA ARG A 40 2.52 2.18 -0.93
C ARG A 40 2.79 0.77 -1.41
N VAL A 41 2.97 0.61 -2.71
CA VAL A 41 3.45 -0.62 -3.34
C VAL A 41 4.97 -0.59 -3.33
N SER A 42 5.62 -1.60 -2.78
CA SER A 42 7.08 -1.67 -2.67
C SER A 42 7.58 -2.94 -3.36
N PRO A 43 8.77 -2.91 -3.99
CA PRO A 43 9.30 -4.08 -4.70
C PRO A 43 9.74 -5.25 -3.81
N GLY A 44 9.78 -5.04 -2.49
CA GLY A 44 10.37 -6.01 -1.58
C GLY A 44 11.89 -5.91 -1.53
N ASN A 45 12.47 -6.58 -0.54
CA ASN A 45 13.89 -6.80 -0.38
C ASN A 45 14.08 -8.28 0.02
N PRO A 46 14.63 -9.13 -0.88
CA PRO A 46 14.83 -10.55 -0.61
C PRO A 46 15.57 -10.85 0.70
N ASN A 47 16.45 -9.94 1.13
CA ASN A 47 17.24 -10.06 2.36
C ASN A 47 16.53 -9.49 3.60
N SER A 48 15.24 -9.14 3.51
CA SER A 48 14.50 -8.62 4.67
C SER A 48 14.32 -9.69 5.74
N ILE A 49 14.50 -9.28 7.00
CA ILE A 49 14.19 -10.11 8.18
C ILE A 49 12.70 -10.44 8.20
N ASN A 50 11.83 -9.51 7.78
CA ASN A 50 10.39 -9.74 7.69
C ASN A 50 10.05 -10.52 6.39
N PRO A 51 9.52 -11.76 6.46
CA PRO A 51 9.18 -12.55 5.28
C PRO A 51 8.23 -11.85 4.31
N ALA A 52 7.26 -11.08 4.82
CA ALA A 52 6.28 -10.39 3.98
C ALA A 52 6.88 -9.22 3.18
N GLN A 53 8.09 -8.78 3.54
CA GLN A 53 8.83 -7.76 2.80
C GLN A 53 9.85 -8.36 1.81
N ARG A 54 9.98 -9.69 1.72
CA ARG A 54 10.93 -10.34 0.80
C ARG A 54 10.45 -10.30 -0.66
N THR A 55 9.14 -10.28 -0.85
CA THR A 55 8.46 -10.15 -2.14
C THR A 55 7.81 -8.77 -2.27
N PRO A 56 7.33 -8.37 -3.47
CA PRO A 56 6.57 -7.14 -3.61
C PRO A 56 5.36 -7.10 -2.68
N TYR A 57 5.18 -5.98 -1.99
CA TYR A 57 4.18 -5.84 -0.93
C TYR A 57 3.51 -4.47 -0.94
N VAL A 58 2.34 -4.38 -0.32
CA VAL A 58 1.53 -3.18 -0.18
C VAL A 58 1.43 -2.82 1.30
N ILE A 59 1.57 -1.52 1.59
CA ILE A 59 1.15 -0.95 2.88
C ILE A 59 -0.02 -0.04 2.61
N HIS A 60 -1.14 -0.30 3.28
CA HIS A 60 -2.31 0.56 3.24
C HIS A 60 -2.41 1.37 4.54
N GLN A 61 -2.30 2.69 4.43
CA GLN A 61 -2.47 3.62 5.54
C GLN A 61 -3.83 4.33 5.44
N THR A 62 -4.47 4.45 6.58
CA THR A 62 -5.75 5.12 6.81
C THR A 62 -5.59 6.17 7.94
N PRO A 63 -6.60 7.03 8.20
CA PRO A 63 -6.56 7.95 9.33
C PRO A 63 -6.48 7.23 10.69
N LYS A 64 -7.08 6.05 10.80
CA LYS A 64 -7.14 5.26 12.04
C LYS A 64 -5.90 4.38 12.27
N GLY A 65 -5.08 4.15 11.24
CA GLY A 65 -3.89 3.31 11.36
C GLY A 65 -3.47 2.69 10.03
N ARG A 66 -3.04 1.44 10.05
CA ARG A 66 -2.73 0.68 8.83
C ARG A 66 -3.58 -0.57 8.78
N LEU A 67 -3.93 -1.01 7.57
CA LEU A 67 -4.69 -2.24 7.41
C LEU A 67 -3.78 -3.45 7.25
N ASP A 68 -4.20 -4.58 7.82
CA ASP A 68 -3.74 -5.90 7.42
C ASP A 68 -4.51 -6.39 6.17
N LYS A 69 -4.21 -7.62 5.73
CA LYS A 69 -4.88 -8.25 4.57
C LYS A 69 -6.39 -8.45 4.74
N ASN A 70 -6.88 -8.44 5.98
CA ASN A 70 -8.29 -8.63 6.31
C ASN A 70 -9.04 -7.30 6.48
N GLY A 71 -8.34 -6.16 6.46
CA GLY A 71 -8.92 -4.84 6.75
C GLY A 71 -8.98 -4.49 8.24
N LYS A 72 -8.25 -5.21 9.10
CA LYS A 72 -8.09 -4.88 10.52
C LYS A 72 -7.08 -3.75 10.70
N ILE A 73 -7.37 -2.83 11.61
CA ILE A 73 -6.45 -1.74 11.97
C ILE A 73 -5.32 -2.28 12.86
N CYS A 74 -4.09 -2.14 12.39
CA CYS A 74 -2.85 -2.51 13.07
C CYS A 74 -1.95 -1.28 13.27
N LYS A 75 -0.99 -1.41 14.19
CA LYS A 75 0.00 -0.37 14.52
C LYS A 75 1.09 -0.30 13.45
N LYS A 76 1.81 0.82 13.44
CA LYS A 76 2.87 1.13 12.46
C LYS A 76 4.00 0.09 12.39
N ASN A 77 4.27 -0.62 13.48
CA ASN A 77 5.38 -1.57 13.56
C ASN A 77 4.94 -3.02 13.41
N ASP A 78 3.63 -3.27 13.29
CA ASP A 78 3.12 -4.64 13.22
C ASP A 78 3.55 -5.26 11.88
N PRO A 79 4.07 -6.49 11.85
CA PRO A 79 4.52 -7.11 10.62
C PRO A 79 3.37 -7.32 9.62
N GLU A 80 2.15 -7.54 10.12
CA GLU A 80 0.91 -7.83 9.37
C GLU A 80 0.48 -6.71 8.40
N ILE A 81 0.96 -5.47 8.60
CA ILE A 81 0.67 -4.34 7.70
C ILE A 81 1.39 -4.46 6.35
N HIS A 82 2.37 -5.36 6.26
CA HIS A 82 3.09 -5.66 5.03
C HIS A 82 2.33 -6.78 4.35
N ILE A 83 1.48 -6.43 3.41
CA ILE A 83 0.61 -7.39 2.73
C ILE A 83 1.27 -7.73 1.40
N PRO A 84 1.67 -8.98 1.16
CA PRO A 84 2.19 -9.38 -0.16
C PRO A 84 1.22 -8.95 -1.26
N ILE A 85 1.74 -8.43 -2.37
CA ILE A 85 0.88 -7.88 -3.44
C ILE A 85 -0.09 -8.93 -4.00
N ALA A 86 0.31 -10.21 -3.98
CA ALA A 86 -0.50 -11.35 -4.39
C ALA A 86 -1.71 -11.60 -3.46
N GLU A 87 -1.64 -11.16 -2.21
CA GLU A 87 -2.73 -11.28 -1.22
C GLU A 87 -3.54 -9.98 -1.08
N TYR A 88 -3.15 -8.90 -1.77
CA TYR A 88 -3.76 -7.59 -1.60
C TYR A 88 -4.91 -7.34 -2.58
N ASP A 89 -6.13 -7.24 -2.04
CA ASP A 89 -7.32 -6.85 -2.81
C ASP A 89 -7.56 -5.33 -2.74
N PHE A 90 -7.19 -4.62 -3.81
CA PHE A 90 -7.35 -3.17 -3.93
C PHE A 90 -8.81 -2.73 -3.92
N ILE A 91 -9.74 -3.53 -4.44
CA ILE A 91 -11.17 -3.17 -4.49
C ILE A 91 -11.78 -3.32 -3.10
N LYS A 92 -11.53 -4.45 -2.44
CA LYS A 92 -12.08 -4.74 -1.12
C LYS A 92 -11.55 -3.76 -0.07
N LEU A 93 -10.23 -3.55 -0.04
CA LEU A 93 -9.60 -2.74 1.01
C LEU A 93 -9.80 -1.23 0.80
N THR A 94 -10.04 -0.75 -0.44
CA THR A 94 -10.46 0.65 -0.67
C THR A 94 -11.91 0.90 -0.25
N LYS A 95 -12.81 -0.08 -0.37
CA LYS A 95 -14.21 0.03 0.07
C LYS A 95 -14.41 0.01 1.59
N ILE A 96 -13.47 -0.57 2.34
CA ILE A 96 -13.50 -0.58 3.82
C ILE A 96 -13.21 0.82 4.38
N LEU A 97 -12.61 1.69 3.58
CA LEU A 97 -12.55 3.10 3.89
C LEU A 97 -13.90 3.75 3.57
N PRO A 98 -14.49 4.55 4.47
CA PRO A 98 -15.46 5.53 4.03
C PRO A 98 -14.71 6.48 3.08
N LEU A 99 -14.89 6.27 1.78
CA LEU A 99 -14.63 7.29 0.77
C LEU A 99 -15.73 8.31 1.00
N ASP A 100 -15.44 9.31 1.85
CA ASP A 100 -16.21 10.52 2.13
C ASP A 100 -17.67 10.47 1.58
N GLU A 101 -18.62 10.10 2.44
CA GLU A 101 -20.02 10.54 2.29
C GLU A 101 -20.13 11.98 2.79
#